data_AF-A0A9W7AMZ3-F1
#
_entry.id   AF-A0A9W7AMZ3-F1
#
_cell.length_a   1.000
_cell.length_b   1.000
_cell.length_c   1.000
_cell.angle_alpha   90.00
_cell.angle_beta   90.00
_cell.angle_gamma   90.00
#
_symmetry.space_group_name_H-M   'P 1'
#
loop_
_entity.id
_entity.type
_entity.pdbx_description
1 polymer ?
#
loop_
_entity_poly.entity_id
_entity_poly.type
_entity_poly.pdbx_seq_one_letter_code
_entity_poly.pdbx_strand_id
1 'polypeptide(L)'
;MGCSNSKNQPSDDDVMNTFDKHEEATTNAMIRHGRQTMERRETARMLSADGFKIRPRPHKRKPDQHPKFKPGPKGVPTLNYWVQINEGKMHTTIQGELFGCLVVDGDAIDTGERIETGPIVKGDIQEFSEVVTNSGSRYWLGEKEEEDDDDDNDEPQKKVRVPAPDKSTPRFVTPKHEDDQDDIKIKEKNLIEEEKAKKRAEAHLINERLKEKAEADLAKVKELALKKHDHKAPPLTTEEKKKKVTAQAASQALLSKQLLALEKIKQKSATRHALEAEKDAAVSAERERRERAFQAKWKSKQKAANDLQLKNARLAKDKLDSDRKHRRESISGGKSPTGEGWVDVEGNPSPRV
;
A
#
# COMPACT_ATOMS: atom_id res chain seq x y z
N MET A 1 -20.96 65.81 8.84
CA MET A 1 -19.71 65.04 9.05
C MET A 1 -19.96 63.63 8.53
N GLY A 2 -19.56 63.33 7.30
CA GLY A 2 -19.74 62.02 6.67
C GLY A 2 -18.41 61.55 6.10
N CYS A 3 -17.75 60.64 6.82
CA CYS A 3 -16.50 60.02 6.39
C CYS A 3 -16.82 58.78 5.55
N SER A 4 -16.89 58.94 4.23
CA SER A 4 -16.99 57.84 3.27
C SER A 4 -15.62 57.21 3.10
N ASN A 5 -15.37 56.11 3.81
CA ASN A 5 -14.13 55.34 3.70
C ASN A 5 -14.28 54.35 2.53
N SER A 6 -13.91 54.78 1.31
CA SER A 6 -13.86 53.92 0.13
C SER A 6 -12.69 52.94 0.28
N LYS A 7 -12.98 51.74 0.80
CA LYS A 7 -12.03 50.64 0.84
C LYS A 7 -11.76 50.16 -0.58
N ASN A 8 -10.50 50.28 -1.02
CA ASN A 8 -9.94 49.60 -2.19
C ASN A 8 -10.30 48.11 -2.13
N GLN A 9 -11.24 47.67 -2.95
CA GLN A 9 -11.37 46.25 -3.25
C GLN A 9 -10.30 45.90 -4.29
N PRO A 10 -9.48 44.87 -4.06
CA PRO A 10 -8.53 44.40 -5.05
C PRO A 10 -9.30 43.92 -6.29
N SER A 11 -8.79 44.29 -7.46
CA SER A 11 -9.30 43.85 -8.76
C SER A 11 -9.29 42.31 -8.83
N ASP A 12 -10.30 41.72 -9.48
CA ASP A 12 -10.38 40.26 -9.66
C ASP A 12 -9.14 39.69 -10.39
N ASP A 13 -8.43 40.51 -11.17
CA ASP A 13 -7.17 40.14 -11.83
C ASP A 13 -5.99 39.96 -10.86
N ASP A 14 -6.00 40.62 -9.70
CA ASP A 14 -4.95 40.45 -8.68
C ASP A 14 -5.11 39.15 -7.89
N VAL A 15 -6.35 38.64 -7.78
CA VAL A 15 -6.64 37.40 -7.05
C VAL A 15 -6.09 36.18 -7.79
N MET A 16 -6.21 36.15 -9.12
CA MET A 16 -5.73 35.03 -9.93
C MET A 16 -4.21 34.89 -9.93
N ASN A 17 -3.47 35.99 -9.82
CA ASN A 17 -2.01 35.99 -9.87
C ASN A 17 -1.33 35.61 -8.53
N THR A 18 -2.10 35.53 -7.44
CA THR A 18 -1.60 35.11 -6.12
C THR A 18 -1.67 33.61 -5.90
N PHE A 19 -2.56 32.91 -6.61
CA PHE A 19 -2.73 31.47 -6.47
C PHE A 19 -1.55 30.70 -7.09
N ASP A 20 -1.14 31.08 -8.30
CA ASP A 20 -0.01 30.44 -9.01
C ASP A 20 1.31 30.58 -8.24
N LYS A 21 1.55 31.73 -7.61
CA LYS A 21 2.76 31.96 -6.80
C LYS A 21 2.82 31.11 -5.54
N HIS A 22 1.66 30.77 -4.97
CA HIS A 22 1.62 29.96 -3.75
C HIS A 22 1.83 28.47 -4.04
N GLU A 23 1.32 27.96 -5.17
CA GLU A 23 1.63 26.60 -5.62
C GLU A 23 3.11 26.43 -5.92
N GLU A 24 3.72 27.37 -6.65
CA GLU A 24 5.14 27.30 -7.01
C GLU A 24 6.06 27.36 -5.78
N ALA A 25 5.70 28.15 -4.76
CA ALA A 25 6.41 28.17 -3.48
C ALA A 25 6.32 26.83 -2.73
N THR A 26 5.15 26.18 -2.78
CA THR A 26 4.90 24.91 -2.09
C THR A 26 5.65 23.76 -2.76
N THR A 27 5.66 23.70 -4.10
CA THR A 27 6.42 22.69 -4.84
C THR A 27 7.93 22.85 -4.63
N ASN A 28 8.44 24.08 -4.63
CA ASN A 28 9.85 24.35 -4.37
C ASN A 28 10.28 23.99 -2.93
N ALA A 29 9.39 24.14 -1.94
CA ALA A 29 9.64 23.71 -0.56
C ALA A 29 9.76 22.18 -0.46
N MET A 30 8.88 21.42 -1.13
CA MET A 30 8.96 19.96 -1.19
C MET A 30 10.26 19.48 -1.85
N ILE A 31 10.70 20.11 -2.94
CA ILE A 31 11.94 19.75 -3.63
C ILE A 31 13.17 20.01 -2.74
N ARG A 32 13.21 21.13 -2.01
CA ARG A 32 14.31 21.41 -1.05
C ARG A 32 14.34 20.42 0.10
N HIS A 33 13.19 20.07 0.67
CA HIS A 33 13.12 19.11 1.79
C HIS A 33 13.52 17.69 1.35
N GLY A 34 13.15 17.29 0.13
CA GLY A 34 13.61 16.03 -0.48
C GLY A 34 15.12 15.97 -0.69
N ARG A 35 15.76 17.09 -1.02
CA ARG A 35 17.22 17.16 -1.21
C ARG A 35 17.98 17.04 0.12
N GLN A 36 17.48 17.68 1.18
CA GLN A 36 18.08 17.60 2.52
C GLN A 36 17.98 16.20 3.15
N THR A 37 16.90 15.45 2.88
CA THR A 37 16.75 14.08 3.41
C THR A 37 17.66 13.07 2.70
N MET A 38 17.97 13.28 1.43
CA MET A 38 18.92 12.46 0.66
C MET A 38 20.37 12.69 1.13
N GLU A 39 20.78 13.94 1.35
CA GLU A 39 22.12 14.27 1.86
C GLU A 39 22.38 13.69 3.26
N ARG A 40 21.40 13.73 4.16
CA ARG A 40 21.50 13.10 5.49
C ARG A 40 21.66 11.57 5.42
N ARG A 41 21.07 10.91 4.43
CA ARG A 41 21.20 9.46 4.22
C ARG A 41 22.57 9.07 3.67
N GLU A 42 23.20 9.92 2.87
CA GLU A 42 24.57 9.67 2.39
C GLU A 42 25.61 9.90 3.49
N THR A 43 25.47 10.94 4.31
CA THR A 43 26.38 11.17 5.45
C THR A 43 26.27 10.05 6.50
N ALA A 44 25.07 9.51 6.75
CA ALA A 44 24.89 8.36 7.65
C ALA A 44 25.52 7.07 7.12
N ARG A 45 25.59 6.88 5.79
CA ARG A 45 26.29 5.73 5.17
C ARG A 45 27.80 5.86 5.25
N MET A 46 28.35 7.06 5.11
CA MET A 46 29.80 7.26 5.20
C MET A 46 30.35 7.09 6.64
N LEU A 47 29.54 7.38 7.67
CA LEU A 47 29.90 7.19 9.08
C LEU A 47 29.77 5.73 9.59
N SER A 48 29.23 4.81 8.78
CA SER A 48 29.13 3.37 9.12
C SER A 48 30.25 2.50 8.54
N ALA A 49 31.27 3.10 7.91
CA ALA A 49 32.38 2.37 7.29
C ALA A 49 33.45 1.87 8.29
N ASP A 50 33.45 2.40 9.52
CA ASP A 50 34.34 1.92 10.58
C ASP A 50 33.73 0.72 11.33
N GLY A 51 34.04 -0.47 10.81
CA GLY A 51 34.17 -1.69 11.63
C GLY A 51 32.94 -2.07 12.46
N PHE A 52 31.84 -2.43 11.80
CA PHE A 52 30.70 -3.09 12.43
C PHE A 52 31.14 -4.45 13.01
N LYS A 53 31.58 -4.44 14.26
CA LYS A 53 31.72 -5.65 15.09
C LYS A 53 30.35 -6.33 15.10
N ILE A 54 30.30 -7.50 14.49
CA ILE A 54 29.16 -8.43 14.51
C ILE A 54 28.68 -8.53 15.96
N ARG A 55 27.55 -7.91 16.27
CA ARG A 55 26.92 -8.05 17.60
C ARG A 55 26.60 -9.54 17.78
N PRO A 56 26.95 -10.16 18.92
CA PRO A 56 26.62 -11.54 19.18
C PRO A 56 25.11 -11.72 19.07
N ARG A 57 24.69 -12.81 18.41
CA ARG A 57 23.28 -13.15 18.22
C ARG A 57 22.59 -13.24 19.59
N PRO A 58 21.38 -12.69 19.76
CA PRO A 58 20.63 -12.80 21.00
C PRO A 58 20.42 -14.26 21.38
N HIS A 59 20.61 -14.56 22.65
CA HIS A 59 20.54 -15.89 23.24
C HIS A 59 19.16 -16.53 23.03
N LYS A 60 19.13 -17.87 22.89
CA LYS A 60 17.91 -18.69 22.86
C LYS A 60 17.02 -18.30 24.05
N ARG A 61 15.86 -17.72 23.77
CA ARG A 61 14.79 -17.48 24.74
C ARG A 61 14.39 -18.82 25.35
N LYS A 62 14.17 -18.83 26.67
CA LYS A 62 13.64 -20.00 27.40
C LYS A 62 12.27 -20.39 26.79
N PRO A 63 11.88 -21.68 26.83
CA PRO A 63 10.56 -22.10 26.35
C PRO A 63 9.47 -21.20 26.94
N ASP A 64 8.62 -20.71 26.04
CA ASP A 64 7.72 -19.60 26.22
C ASP A 64 6.86 -19.80 27.48
N GLN A 65 7.03 -18.89 28.44
CA GLN A 65 5.96 -18.60 29.37
C GLN A 65 4.89 -17.89 28.54
N HIS A 66 3.96 -18.67 27.96
CA HIS A 66 2.77 -18.08 27.36
C HIS A 66 2.13 -17.17 28.42
N PRO A 67 1.90 -15.88 28.11
CA PRO A 67 1.32 -14.96 29.06
C PRO A 67 -0.01 -15.54 29.56
N LYS A 68 -0.21 -15.48 30.87
CA LYS A 68 -1.44 -15.99 31.49
C LYS A 68 -2.57 -15.01 31.14
N PHE A 69 -3.36 -15.35 30.13
CA PHE A 69 -4.53 -14.57 29.75
C PHE A 69 -5.56 -14.55 30.89
N LYS A 70 -6.14 -13.38 31.17
CA LYS A 70 -7.29 -13.29 32.08
C LYS A 70 -8.52 -13.83 31.34
N PRO A 71 -9.22 -14.86 31.87
CA PRO A 71 -10.38 -15.42 31.20
C PRO A 71 -11.54 -14.40 31.19
N GLY A 72 -12.20 -14.26 30.05
CA GLY A 72 -13.43 -13.48 29.93
C GLY A 72 -14.65 -14.16 30.57
N PRO A 73 -15.83 -13.51 30.50
CA PRO A 73 -17.10 -14.09 30.93
C PRO A 73 -17.40 -15.42 30.23
N LYS A 74 -17.98 -16.38 30.95
CA LYS A 74 -18.34 -17.70 30.41
C LYS A 74 -19.27 -17.57 29.21
N GLY A 75 -18.96 -18.28 28.12
CA GLY A 75 -19.76 -18.28 26.89
C GLY A 75 -19.59 -17.05 25.99
N VAL A 76 -18.66 -16.14 26.31
CA VAL A 76 -18.28 -15.03 25.42
C VAL A 76 -16.84 -15.27 24.94
N PRO A 77 -16.60 -15.39 23.63
CA PRO A 77 -15.26 -15.58 23.10
C PRO A 77 -14.35 -14.39 23.43
N THR A 78 -13.12 -14.67 23.85
CA THR A 78 -12.12 -13.62 24.15
C THR A 78 -11.24 -13.34 22.93
N LEU A 79 -11.05 -12.07 22.59
CA LEU A 79 -10.12 -11.58 21.57
C LEU A 79 -8.87 -11.02 22.26
N ASN A 80 -7.73 -11.69 22.10
CA ASN A 80 -6.42 -11.20 22.59
C ASN A 80 -5.60 -10.59 21.45
N TYR A 81 -4.70 -9.66 21.80
CA TYR A 81 -3.82 -8.91 20.90
C TYR A 81 -4.59 -8.17 19.81
N TRP A 82 -5.62 -7.44 20.23
CA TRP A 82 -6.48 -6.75 19.29
C TRP A 82 -5.96 -5.38 18.90
N VAL A 83 -6.15 -5.05 17.62
CA VAL A 83 -5.85 -3.74 17.01
C VAL A 83 -7.14 -3.12 16.53
N GLN A 84 -7.33 -1.82 16.78
CA GLN A 84 -8.47 -1.06 16.30
C GLN A 84 -8.11 -0.32 15.01
N ILE A 85 -8.73 -0.70 13.90
CA ILE A 85 -8.61 0.06 12.64
C ILE A 85 -9.74 1.09 12.57
N ASN A 86 -9.42 2.38 12.40
CA ASN A 86 -10.42 3.44 12.27
C ASN A 86 -10.59 3.85 10.79
N GLU A 87 -11.65 3.42 10.12
CA GLU A 87 -11.85 3.67 8.68
C GLU A 87 -12.59 4.99 8.33
N GLY A 88 -12.98 5.82 9.30
CA GLY A 88 -13.68 7.08 8.97
C GLY A 88 -14.07 7.99 10.13
N LYS A 89 -14.29 9.27 9.82
CA LYS A 89 -14.44 10.40 10.77
C LYS A 89 -15.86 10.66 11.30
N MET A 90 -16.87 9.88 10.90
CA MET A 90 -18.26 10.16 11.29
C MET A 90 -18.95 8.91 11.79
N HIS A 91 -18.83 8.77 13.11
CA HIS A 91 -19.83 8.40 14.09
C HIS A 91 -19.05 7.75 15.24
N THR A 92 -19.47 8.03 16.46
CA THR A 92 -19.09 7.32 17.70
C THR A 92 -19.60 5.87 17.68
N THR A 93 -19.58 5.25 16.50
CA THR A 93 -19.84 3.86 16.20
C THR A 93 -18.51 3.36 15.75
N ILE A 94 -17.96 2.43 16.51
CA ILE A 94 -16.62 1.91 16.35
C ILE A 94 -16.62 1.06 15.09
N GLN A 95 -16.42 1.67 13.92
CA GLN A 95 -16.28 0.95 12.67
C GLN A 95 -14.81 0.59 12.52
N GLY A 96 -14.43 -0.49 13.19
CA GLY A 96 -13.11 -1.09 13.07
C GLY A 96 -13.20 -2.60 13.06
N GLU A 97 -12.35 -3.20 12.26
CA GLU A 97 -12.09 -4.63 12.27
C GLU A 97 -11.18 -4.94 13.45
N LEU A 98 -11.63 -5.78 14.38
CA LEU A 98 -10.77 -6.35 15.42
C LEU A 98 -10.11 -7.59 14.85
N PHE A 99 -8.80 -7.69 15.07
CA PHE A 99 -7.99 -8.85 14.75
C PHE A 99 -7.52 -9.49 16.04
N GLY A 100 -7.74 -10.79 16.28
CA GLY A 100 -7.27 -11.42 17.51
C GLY A 100 -7.37 -12.93 17.49
N CYS A 101 -6.77 -13.57 18.48
CA CYS A 101 -6.87 -15.02 18.68
C CYS A 101 -8.07 -15.35 19.57
N LEU A 102 -8.95 -16.25 19.09
CA LEU A 102 -10.15 -16.66 19.80
C LEU A 102 -9.83 -17.69 20.90
N VAL A 103 -10.20 -17.39 22.14
CA VAL A 103 -10.14 -18.35 23.25
C VAL A 103 -11.55 -18.64 23.75
N VAL A 104 -11.92 -19.92 23.81
CA VAL A 104 -13.22 -20.38 24.30
C VAL A 104 -12.98 -21.26 25.53
N ASP A 105 -13.60 -20.89 26.66
CA ASP A 105 -13.55 -21.66 27.92
C ASP A 105 -12.16 -21.97 28.50
N GLY A 106 -11.16 -21.13 28.20
CA GLY A 106 -9.82 -21.21 28.79
C GLY A 106 -8.88 -22.19 28.08
N ASP A 107 -9.38 -22.93 27.09
CA ASP A 107 -8.55 -23.68 26.15
C ASP A 107 -8.34 -22.81 24.91
N ALA A 108 -7.07 -22.53 24.61
CA ALA A 108 -6.72 -21.94 23.33
C ALA A 108 -7.10 -22.97 22.27
N ILE A 109 -8.12 -22.65 21.46
CA ILE A 109 -8.33 -23.38 20.21
C ILE A 109 -7.00 -23.25 19.46
N ASP A 110 -6.47 -24.37 18.97
CA ASP A 110 -5.08 -24.60 18.50
C ASP A 110 -4.69 -23.80 17.24
N THR A 111 -5.37 -22.69 16.99
CA THR A 111 -5.17 -21.83 15.85
C THR A 111 -5.19 -20.39 16.33
N GLY A 112 -4.00 -19.78 16.42
CA GLY A 112 -3.80 -18.33 16.42
C GLY A 112 -4.27 -17.71 15.10
N GLU A 113 -5.48 -18.06 14.68
CA GLU A 113 -6.14 -17.60 13.49
C GLU A 113 -6.60 -16.17 13.76
N ARG A 114 -6.10 -15.28 12.93
CA ARG A 114 -6.46 -13.87 12.93
C ARG A 114 -7.89 -13.77 12.39
N ILE A 115 -8.85 -13.53 13.28
CA ILE A 115 -10.26 -13.32 12.90
C ILE A 115 -10.48 -11.83 12.67
N GLU A 116 -11.16 -11.47 11.60
CA GLU A 116 -11.63 -10.11 11.34
C GLU A 116 -13.09 -9.97 11.79
N THR A 117 -13.38 -9.02 12.69
CA THR A 117 -14.77 -8.76 13.11
C THR A 117 -15.42 -7.65 12.31
N GLY A 118 -16.73 -7.75 12.05
CA GLY A 118 -17.50 -6.62 11.52
C GLY A 118 -17.57 -5.42 12.50
N PRO A 119 -18.09 -4.26 12.05
CA PRO A 119 -18.14 -3.03 12.84
C PRO A 119 -18.76 -3.20 14.24
N ILE A 120 -18.17 -2.59 15.26
CA ILE A 120 -18.68 -2.58 16.63
C ILE A 120 -19.79 -1.53 16.77
N VAL A 121 -20.96 -1.97 17.24
CA VAL A 121 -22.16 -1.15 17.39
C VAL A 121 -22.42 -0.77 18.86
N LYS A 122 -21.94 -1.57 19.82
CA LYS A 122 -22.09 -1.31 21.27
C LYS A 122 -20.88 -1.78 22.07
N GLY A 123 -20.63 -1.13 23.21
CA GLY A 123 -19.53 -1.45 24.13
C GLY A 123 -18.40 -0.43 24.05
N ASP A 124 -17.61 -0.34 25.12
CA ASP A 124 -16.40 0.48 25.18
C ASP A 124 -15.22 -0.35 24.66
N ILE A 125 -14.41 0.18 23.73
CA ILE A 125 -13.18 -0.51 23.29
C ILE A 125 -12.08 -0.24 24.31
N GLN A 126 -12.11 -0.98 25.40
CA GLN A 126 -11.05 -0.97 26.40
C GLN A 126 -10.63 -2.40 26.67
N GLU A 127 -9.45 -2.59 27.22
CA GLU A 127 -9.06 -3.92 27.68
C GLU A 127 -10.03 -4.41 28.75
N PHE A 128 -10.35 -5.69 28.70
CA PHE A 128 -11.25 -6.35 29.65
C PHE A 128 -12.69 -5.80 29.62
N SER A 129 -13.21 -5.48 28.43
CA SER A 129 -14.60 -5.07 28.21
C SER A 129 -15.34 -5.97 27.20
N GLU A 130 -16.68 -5.96 27.24
CA GLU A 130 -17.52 -6.65 26.25
C GLU A 130 -17.93 -5.70 25.13
N VAL A 131 -17.80 -6.16 23.88
CA VAL A 131 -18.21 -5.43 22.67
C VAL A 131 -19.19 -6.25 21.85
N VAL A 132 -20.09 -5.56 21.16
CA VAL A 132 -21.12 -6.16 20.29
C VAL A 132 -20.95 -5.63 18.86
N THR A 133 -20.77 -6.54 17.92
CA THR A 133 -20.65 -6.22 16.49
C THR A 133 -22.02 -5.98 15.85
N ASN A 134 -22.03 -5.46 14.62
CA ASN A 134 -23.24 -5.21 13.84
C ASN A 134 -24.04 -6.50 13.53
N SER A 135 -23.39 -7.66 13.51
CA SER A 135 -24.07 -8.95 13.40
C SER A 135 -24.79 -9.39 14.67
N GLY A 136 -24.58 -8.68 15.80
CA GLY A 136 -25.06 -9.07 17.12
C GLY A 136 -24.15 -10.07 17.85
N SER A 137 -22.99 -10.39 17.26
CA SER A 137 -21.99 -11.24 17.92
C SER A 137 -21.32 -10.49 19.05
N ARG A 138 -21.01 -11.19 20.15
CA ARG A 138 -20.44 -10.61 21.37
C ARG A 138 -19.02 -11.13 21.57
N TYR A 139 -18.11 -10.24 21.93
CA TYR A 139 -16.71 -10.56 22.17
C TYR A 139 -16.22 -9.88 23.44
N TRP A 140 -15.32 -10.55 24.16
CA TRP A 140 -14.60 -9.99 25.30
C TRP A 140 -13.21 -9.54 24.84
N LEU A 141 -12.86 -8.27 25.06
CA LEU A 141 -11.55 -7.74 24.70
C LEU A 141 -10.54 -8.12 25.79
N GLY A 142 -9.52 -8.88 25.42
CA GLY A 142 -8.39 -9.20 26.28
C GLY A 142 -7.31 -8.13 26.24
N GLU A 143 -6.07 -8.57 26.35
CA GLU A 143 -4.87 -7.72 26.23
C GLU A 143 -4.82 -7.10 24.84
N LYS A 144 -4.59 -5.78 24.77
CA LYS A 144 -4.43 -5.07 23.50
C LYS A 144 -3.03 -5.35 22.96
N GLU A 145 -2.87 -5.44 21.64
CA GLU A 145 -1.53 -5.38 21.06
C GLU A 145 -1.04 -3.95 21.27
N GLU A 146 -0.16 -3.75 22.27
CA GLU A 146 0.65 -2.56 22.32
C GLU A 146 1.50 -2.61 21.05
N GLU A 147 1.18 -1.76 20.07
CA GLU A 147 2.14 -1.44 19.03
C GLU A 147 3.34 -0.90 19.81
N ASP A 148 4.39 -1.72 19.93
CA ASP A 148 5.69 -1.29 20.43
C ASP A 148 6.09 -0.12 19.52
N ASP A 149 5.73 1.10 19.94
CA ASP A 149 6.16 2.36 19.37
C ASP A 149 7.67 2.44 19.63
N ASP A 150 8.44 1.64 18.88
CA ASP A 150 9.89 1.57 18.81
C ASP A 150 10.46 2.87 18.17
N ASP A 151 9.96 4.03 18.60
CA ASP A 151 10.45 5.37 18.25
C ASP A 151 11.32 5.96 19.37
N ASP A 152 11.91 5.11 20.22
CA ASP A 152 12.98 5.49 21.14
C ASP A 152 14.34 5.36 20.44
N ASN A 153 14.61 6.39 19.66
CA ASN A 153 15.92 6.95 19.41
C ASN A 153 16.56 7.43 20.73
N ASP A 154 16.82 6.49 21.67
CA ASP A 154 17.54 6.76 22.90
C ASP A 154 18.83 5.94 23.04
N GLU A 155 19.83 6.64 23.53
CA GLU A 155 21.25 6.41 23.43
C GLU A 155 21.74 5.19 24.23
N PRO A 156 22.72 4.39 23.75
CA PRO A 156 23.09 3.15 24.41
C PRO A 156 24.02 3.37 25.61
N GLN A 157 23.49 3.28 26.84
CA GLN A 157 24.33 3.15 28.03
C GLN A 157 24.52 1.69 28.51
N LYS A 158 25.80 1.39 28.74
CA LYS A 158 26.40 0.41 29.68
C LYS A 158 26.30 -1.10 29.39
N LYS A 159 27.43 -1.56 28.83
CA LYS A 159 28.12 -2.83 29.11
C LYS A 159 27.75 -3.49 30.45
N VAL A 160 27.07 -4.63 30.38
CA VAL A 160 27.15 -5.70 31.39
C VAL A 160 27.80 -6.92 30.73
N ARG A 161 28.88 -7.40 31.33
CA ARG A 161 29.73 -8.50 30.86
C ARG A 161 29.22 -9.80 31.49
N VAL A 162 28.71 -10.73 30.68
CA VAL A 162 28.24 -12.05 31.13
C VAL A 162 28.91 -13.15 30.27
N PRO A 163 29.32 -14.29 30.85
CA PRO A 163 30.30 -15.21 30.26
C PRO A 163 29.72 -16.18 29.22
N ALA A 164 30.62 -16.76 28.43
CA ALA A 164 30.37 -17.53 27.21
C ALA A 164 29.60 -18.86 27.44
N PRO A 165 28.65 -19.21 26.54
CA PRO A 165 28.07 -20.55 26.50
C PRO A 165 28.72 -21.44 25.43
N ASP A 166 28.73 -22.72 25.76
CA ASP A 166 29.47 -23.82 25.15
C ASP A 166 28.94 -24.30 23.79
N LYS A 167 29.84 -24.92 23.03
CA LYS A 167 29.62 -25.39 21.64
C LYS A 167 29.18 -26.85 21.62
N SER A 168 27.91 -27.12 21.28
CA SER A 168 27.53 -28.23 20.37
C SER A 168 26.02 -28.38 20.28
N THR A 169 25.43 -28.03 19.14
CA THR A 169 24.15 -28.63 18.70
C THR A 169 24.09 -28.56 17.18
N PRO A 170 23.71 -29.66 16.49
CA PRO A 170 23.69 -29.72 15.03
C PRO A 170 22.56 -28.86 14.47
N ARG A 171 22.86 -28.07 13.43
CA ARG A 171 21.92 -27.25 12.67
C ARG A 171 21.01 -28.12 11.82
N PHE A 172 19.72 -28.09 12.10
CA PHE A 172 18.69 -28.51 11.16
C PHE A 172 18.50 -27.40 10.11
N VAL A 173 18.69 -27.72 8.84
CA VAL A 173 18.43 -26.83 7.70
C VAL A 173 16.99 -27.09 7.27
N THR A 174 16.08 -26.15 7.56
CA THR A 174 14.75 -26.19 6.98
C THR A 174 14.80 -25.64 5.54
N PRO A 175 14.09 -26.26 4.58
CA PRO A 175 14.01 -25.77 3.21
C PRO A 175 13.28 -24.43 3.17
N LYS A 176 13.87 -23.44 2.50
CA LYS A 176 13.23 -22.17 2.21
C LYS A 176 12.14 -22.37 1.15
N HIS A 177 10.90 -22.08 1.50
CA HIS A 177 9.75 -22.10 0.62
C HIS A 177 9.25 -20.64 0.52
N GLU A 178 10.01 -19.80 -0.18
CA GLU A 178 9.76 -18.34 -0.30
C GLU A 178 9.17 -17.95 -1.68
N ASP A 179 9.05 -18.87 -2.63
CA ASP A 179 8.73 -18.51 -4.03
C ASP A 179 7.23 -18.55 -4.40
N ASP A 180 6.34 -19.12 -3.57
CA ASP A 180 4.92 -19.33 -3.95
C ASP A 180 3.94 -18.23 -3.48
N GLN A 181 4.37 -17.28 -2.65
CA GLN A 181 3.47 -16.25 -2.11
C GLN A 181 3.18 -15.10 -3.09
N ASP A 182 4.07 -14.80 -4.03
CA ASP A 182 3.91 -13.69 -4.96
C ASP A 182 2.89 -14.01 -6.07
N ASP A 183 2.80 -15.27 -6.48
CA ASP A 183 1.84 -15.73 -7.50
C ASP A 183 0.39 -15.67 -7.02
N ILE A 184 0.15 -15.88 -5.72
CA ILE A 184 -1.20 -15.79 -5.13
C ILE A 184 -1.69 -14.33 -5.16
N LYS A 185 -0.83 -13.38 -4.81
CA LYS A 185 -1.17 -11.94 -4.79
C LYS A 185 -1.44 -11.37 -6.18
N ILE A 186 -0.77 -11.89 -7.22
CA ILE A 186 -1.01 -11.47 -8.60
C ILE A 186 -2.38 -11.97 -9.10
N LYS A 187 -2.73 -13.22 -8.79
CA LYS A 187 -4.04 -13.79 -9.18
C LYS A 187 -5.21 -13.05 -8.54
N GLU A 188 -5.09 -12.69 -7.27
CA GLU A 188 -6.13 -11.95 -6.55
C GLU A 188 -6.33 -10.53 -7.12
N LYS A 189 -5.25 -9.81 -7.44
CA LYS A 189 -5.34 -8.49 -8.07
C LYS A 189 -6.05 -8.53 -9.42
N ASN A 190 -5.79 -9.55 -10.23
CA ASN A 190 -6.43 -9.71 -11.54
C ASN A 190 -7.93 -9.99 -11.40
N LEU A 191 -8.34 -10.80 -10.43
CA LEU A 191 -9.76 -11.07 -10.14
C LEU A 191 -10.50 -9.79 -9.72
N ILE A 192 -9.89 -8.96 -8.88
CA ILE A 192 -10.48 -7.68 -8.44
C ILE A 192 -10.62 -6.70 -9.61
N GLU A 193 -9.60 -6.61 -10.49
CA GLU A 193 -9.67 -5.75 -11.69
C GLU A 193 -10.77 -6.24 -12.67
N GLU A 194 -10.93 -7.57 -12.85
CA GLU A 194 -11.99 -8.14 -13.69
C GLU A 194 -13.40 -7.87 -13.13
N GLU A 195 -13.60 -8.00 -11.81
CA GLU A 195 -14.89 -7.71 -11.18
C GLU A 195 -15.25 -6.22 -11.30
N LYS A 196 -14.28 -5.33 -11.13
CA LYS A 196 -14.48 -3.88 -11.34
C LYS A 196 -14.84 -3.57 -12.79
N ALA A 197 -14.23 -4.24 -13.76
CA ALA A 197 -14.58 -4.09 -15.18
C ALA A 197 -16.02 -4.54 -15.46
N LYS A 198 -16.46 -5.66 -14.87
CA LYS A 198 -17.86 -6.14 -14.98
C LYS A 198 -18.86 -5.14 -14.41
N LYS A 199 -18.60 -4.59 -13.21
CA LYS A 199 -19.46 -3.55 -12.60
C LYS A 199 -19.54 -2.29 -13.44
N ARG A 200 -18.43 -1.85 -14.07
CA ARG A 200 -18.41 -0.70 -14.99
C ARG A 200 -19.23 -0.99 -16.27
N ALA A 201 -19.14 -2.19 -16.83
CA ALA A 201 -19.91 -2.59 -18.00
C ALA A 201 -21.42 -2.66 -17.69
N GLU A 202 -21.81 -3.19 -16.53
CA GLU A 202 -23.20 -3.23 -16.08
C GLU A 202 -23.76 -1.82 -15.88
N ALA A 203 -23.02 -0.93 -15.23
CA ALA A 203 -23.42 0.46 -15.05
C ALA A 203 -23.61 1.20 -16.39
N HIS A 204 -22.76 0.92 -17.39
CA HIS A 204 -22.92 1.46 -18.73
C HIS A 204 -24.23 0.98 -19.39
N LEU A 205 -24.56 -0.31 -19.26
CA LEU A 205 -25.77 -0.89 -19.82
C LEU A 205 -27.06 -0.34 -19.17
N ILE A 206 -27.01 -0.08 -17.86
CA ILE A 206 -28.13 0.57 -17.14
C ILE A 206 -28.35 2.00 -17.64
N ASN A 207 -27.28 2.77 -17.83
CA ASN A 207 -27.37 4.13 -18.36
C ASN A 207 -27.93 4.18 -19.78
N GLU A 208 -27.57 3.21 -20.63
CA GLU A 208 -28.08 3.09 -21.98
C GLU A 208 -29.59 2.80 -21.99
N ARG A 209 -30.05 1.84 -21.17
CA ARG A 209 -31.50 1.55 -21.00
C ARG A 209 -32.29 2.74 -20.48
N LEU A 210 -31.73 3.53 -19.57
CA LEU A 210 -32.37 4.75 -19.07
C LEU A 210 -32.51 5.81 -20.18
N LYS A 211 -31.52 5.90 -21.08
CA LYS A 211 -31.55 6.79 -22.23
C LYS A 211 -32.62 6.36 -23.24
N GLU A 212 -32.70 5.08 -23.59
CA GLU A 212 -33.74 4.54 -24.48
C GLU A 212 -35.15 4.77 -23.92
N LYS A 213 -35.34 4.56 -22.61
CA LYS A 213 -36.62 4.81 -21.95
C LYS A 213 -37.02 6.29 -22.02
N ALA A 214 -36.07 7.21 -21.81
CA ALA A 214 -36.31 8.64 -21.92
C ALA A 214 -36.69 9.06 -23.36
N GLU A 215 -36.04 8.46 -24.38
CA GLU A 215 -36.36 8.71 -25.79
C GLU A 215 -37.75 8.15 -26.18
N ALA A 216 -38.11 6.96 -25.68
CA ALA A 216 -39.42 6.37 -25.88
C ALA A 216 -40.56 7.20 -25.24
N ASP A 217 -40.35 7.71 -24.03
CA ASP A 217 -41.32 8.58 -23.36
C ASP A 217 -41.47 9.92 -24.11
N LEU A 218 -40.38 10.47 -24.65
CA LEU A 218 -40.42 11.66 -25.51
C LEU A 218 -41.24 11.41 -26.79
N ALA A 219 -41.11 10.23 -27.40
CA ALA A 219 -41.87 9.86 -28.61
C ALA A 219 -43.38 9.77 -28.33
N LYS A 220 -43.79 9.17 -27.21
CA LYS A 220 -45.22 9.11 -26.80
C LYS A 220 -45.83 10.49 -26.59
N VAL A 221 -45.08 11.42 -25.99
CA VAL A 221 -45.53 12.81 -25.80
C VAL A 221 -45.75 13.50 -27.15
N LYS A 222 -44.87 13.29 -28.14
CA LYS A 222 -45.04 13.83 -29.49
C LYS A 222 -46.27 13.26 -30.21
N GLU A 223 -46.52 11.96 -30.07
CA GLU A 223 -47.70 11.30 -30.67
C GLU A 223 -49.02 11.85 -30.09
N LEU A 224 -49.09 12.03 -28.76
CA LEU A 224 -50.26 12.62 -28.09
C LEU A 224 -50.50 14.08 -28.49
N ALA A 225 -49.45 14.83 -28.82
CA ALA A 225 -49.58 16.20 -29.31
C ALA A 225 -50.20 16.25 -30.72
N LEU A 226 -49.84 15.32 -31.61
CA LEU A 226 -50.40 15.23 -32.96
C LEU A 226 -51.89 14.86 -32.98
N LYS A 227 -52.33 13.94 -32.09
CA LYS A 227 -53.72 13.50 -32.02
C LYS A 227 -54.72 14.58 -31.58
N LYS A 228 -54.28 15.72 -31.03
CA LYS A 228 -55.17 16.79 -30.56
C LYS A 228 -55.59 17.79 -31.64
N HIS A 229 -55.11 17.65 -32.89
CA HIS A 229 -55.30 18.68 -33.92
C HIS A 229 -56.58 18.57 -34.79
N ASP A 230 -57.38 17.50 -34.66
CA ASP A 230 -58.47 17.22 -35.62
C ASP A 230 -59.88 17.67 -35.20
N HIS A 231 -60.04 18.28 -34.02
CA HIS A 231 -61.34 18.83 -33.62
C HIS A 231 -61.45 20.30 -34.04
N LYS A 232 -62.28 20.54 -35.07
CA LYS A 232 -62.64 21.86 -35.62
C LYS A 232 -63.26 22.73 -34.53
N ALA A 233 -62.42 23.49 -33.83
CA ALA A 233 -62.82 24.30 -32.70
C ALA A 233 -63.69 25.50 -33.15
N PRO A 234 -64.73 25.86 -32.38
CA PRO A 234 -65.53 27.06 -32.65
C PRO A 234 -64.67 28.34 -32.56
N PRO A 235 -65.07 29.43 -33.24
CA PRO A 235 -64.30 30.67 -33.28
C PRO A 235 -64.18 31.29 -31.88
N LEU A 236 -62.94 31.35 -31.37
CA LEU A 236 -62.61 31.92 -30.06
C LEU A 236 -62.84 33.43 -30.03
N THR A 237 -63.37 33.90 -28.91
CA THR A 237 -63.58 35.32 -28.60
C THR A 237 -62.25 36.07 -28.44
N THR A 238 -62.25 37.39 -28.60
CA THR A 238 -61.03 38.24 -28.52
C THR A 238 -60.33 38.17 -27.15
N GLU A 239 -61.06 37.93 -26.06
CA GLU A 239 -60.47 37.71 -24.73
C GLU A 239 -59.73 36.37 -24.63
N GLU A 240 -60.28 35.29 -25.20
CA GLU A 240 -59.63 33.98 -25.18
C GLU A 240 -58.34 33.96 -25.98
N LYS A 241 -58.26 34.75 -27.06
CA LYS A 241 -57.01 34.91 -27.83
C LYS A 241 -55.90 35.51 -26.97
N LYS A 242 -56.20 36.53 -26.16
CA LYS A 242 -55.21 37.14 -25.24
C LYS A 242 -54.73 36.14 -24.19
N LYS A 243 -55.65 35.39 -23.57
CA LYS A 243 -55.31 34.33 -22.59
C LYS A 243 -54.44 33.22 -23.20
N LYS A 244 -54.70 32.82 -24.45
CA LYS A 244 -53.87 31.84 -25.16
C LYS A 244 -52.45 32.34 -25.43
N VAL A 245 -52.29 33.60 -25.88
CA VAL A 245 -50.95 34.17 -26.13
C VAL A 245 -50.14 34.27 -24.84
N THR A 246 -50.74 34.70 -23.73
CA THR A 246 -50.05 34.74 -22.43
C THR A 246 -49.69 33.34 -21.91
N ALA A 247 -50.57 32.35 -22.08
CA ALA A 247 -50.29 30.97 -21.69
C ALA A 247 -49.17 30.35 -22.55
N GLN A 248 -49.13 30.67 -23.85
CA GLN A 248 -48.06 30.23 -24.75
C GLN A 248 -46.72 30.85 -24.38
N ALA A 249 -46.67 32.15 -24.06
CA ALA A 249 -45.45 32.81 -23.60
C ALA A 249 -44.95 32.21 -22.26
N ALA A 250 -45.85 31.93 -21.31
CA ALA A 250 -45.49 31.28 -20.06
C ALA A 250 -44.96 29.84 -20.26
N SER A 251 -45.56 29.08 -21.17
CA SER A 251 -45.10 27.75 -21.57
C SER A 251 -43.70 27.79 -22.19
N GLN A 252 -43.44 28.73 -23.11
CA GLN A 252 -42.12 28.89 -23.72
C GLN A 252 -41.06 29.30 -22.69
N ALA A 253 -41.40 30.21 -21.76
CA ALA A 253 -40.50 30.62 -20.68
C ALA A 253 -40.16 29.44 -19.76
N LEU A 254 -41.13 28.59 -19.41
CA LEU A 254 -40.89 27.40 -18.60
C LEU A 254 -40.00 26.38 -19.32
N LEU A 255 -40.22 26.15 -20.61
CA LEU A 255 -39.41 25.25 -21.43
C LEU A 255 -37.96 25.76 -21.56
N SER A 256 -37.77 27.07 -21.74
CA SER A 256 -36.43 27.68 -21.75
C SER A 256 -35.68 27.51 -20.42
N LYS A 257 -36.38 27.65 -19.28
CA LYS A 257 -35.79 27.42 -17.94
C LYS A 257 -35.39 25.95 -17.75
N GLN A 258 -36.20 25.02 -18.22
CA GLN A 258 -35.89 23.58 -18.15
C GLN A 258 -34.67 23.21 -19.01
N LEU A 259 -34.55 23.77 -20.22
CA LEU A 259 -33.38 23.55 -21.09
C LEU A 259 -32.09 24.07 -20.44
N LEU A 260 -32.12 25.28 -19.86
CA LEU A 260 -30.97 25.86 -19.17
C LEU A 260 -30.57 25.03 -17.94
N ALA A 261 -31.54 24.50 -17.18
CA ALA A 261 -31.27 23.61 -16.07
C ALA A 261 -30.60 22.29 -16.53
N LEU A 262 -31.06 21.70 -17.63
CA LEU A 262 -30.45 20.50 -18.21
C LEU A 262 -29.02 20.76 -18.71
N GLU A 263 -28.77 21.93 -19.32
CA GLU A 263 -27.43 22.30 -19.75
C GLU A 263 -26.46 22.46 -18.57
N LYS A 264 -26.91 23.08 -17.46
CA LYS A 264 -26.13 23.15 -16.22
C LYS A 264 -25.83 21.78 -15.63
N ILE A 265 -26.78 20.83 -15.71
CA ILE A 265 -26.56 19.45 -15.25
C ILE A 265 -25.50 18.77 -16.14
N LYS A 266 -25.58 18.93 -17.47
CA LYS A 266 -24.60 18.39 -18.41
C LYS A 266 -23.19 18.96 -18.18
N GLN A 267 -23.08 20.27 -17.96
CA GLN A 267 -21.81 20.91 -17.64
C GLN A 267 -21.23 20.35 -16.32
N LYS A 268 -22.05 20.23 -15.27
CA LYS A 268 -21.63 19.64 -13.99
C LYS A 268 -21.20 18.17 -14.12
N SER A 269 -21.90 17.36 -14.92
CA SER A 269 -21.47 15.98 -15.15
C SER A 269 -20.17 15.91 -15.93
N ALA A 270 -19.98 16.76 -16.95
CA ALA A 270 -18.74 16.83 -17.71
C ALA A 270 -17.54 17.20 -16.82
N THR A 271 -17.69 18.18 -15.93
CA THR A 271 -16.63 18.55 -14.98
C THR A 271 -16.30 17.43 -13.99
N ARG A 272 -17.32 16.67 -13.55
CA ARG A 272 -17.09 15.52 -12.65
C ARG A 272 -16.31 14.41 -13.35
N HIS A 273 -16.67 14.08 -14.58
CA HIS A 273 -15.94 13.08 -15.37
C HIS A 273 -14.51 13.51 -15.69
N ALA A 274 -14.26 14.81 -15.97
CA ALA A 274 -12.91 15.32 -16.18
C ALA A 274 -12.05 15.16 -14.91
N LEU A 275 -12.59 15.52 -13.74
CA LEU A 275 -11.90 15.38 -12.46
C LEU A 275 -11.65 13.92 -12.08
N GLU A 276 -12.58 13.02 -12.39
CA GLU A 276 -12.41 11.58 -12.17
C GLU A 276 -11.33 10.99 -13.10
N ALA A 277 -11.31 11.39 -14.37
CA ALA A 277 -10.26 11.01 -15.32
C ALA A 277 -8.87 11.52 -14.88
N GLU A 278 -8.78 12.72 -14.32
CA GLU A 278 -7.54 13.26 -13.77
C GLU A 278 -7.04 12.45 -12.57
N LYS A 279 -7.94 12.05 -11.66
CA LYS A 279 -7.61 11.17 -10.52
C LYS A 279 -7.11 9.81 -10.99
N ASP A 280 -7.78 9.20 -11.97
CA ASP A 280 -7.37 7.92 -12.55
C ASP A 280 -5.99 8.03 -13.23
N ALA A 281 -5.73 9.14 -13.94
CA ALA A 281 -4.43 9.41 -14.54
C ALA A 281 -3.32 9.58 -13.48
N ALA A 282 -3.61 10.28 -12.37
CA ALA A 282 -2.66 10.45 -11.27
C ALA A 282 -2.31 9.12 -10.58
N VAL A 283 -3.32 8.27 -10.33
CA VAL A 283 -3.11 6.93 -9.76
C VAL A 283 -2.28 6.05 -10.71
N SER A 284 -2.56 6.11 -12.01
CA SER A 284 -1.77 5.39 -13.03
C SER A 284 -0.31 5.84 -13.05
N ALA A 285 -0.07 7.16 -13.05
CA ALA A 285 1.28 7.72 -13.03
C ALA A 285 2.07 7.34 -11.77
N GLU A 286 1.42 7.30 -10.61
CA GLU A 286 2.04 6.86 -9.36
C GLU A 286 2.37 5.35 -9.38
N ARG A 287 1.49 4.52 -9.95
CA ARG A 287 1.78 3.08 -10.18
C ARG A 287 3.02 2.90 -11.06
N GLU A 288 3.13 3.66 -12.15
CA GLU A 288 4.29 3.61 -13.05
C GLU A 288 5.58 4.08 -12.37
N ARG A 289 5.52 5.13 -11.52
CA ARG A 289 6.67 5.59 -10.73
C ARG A 289 7.15 4.52 -9.76
N ARG A 290 6.24 3.85 -9.06
CA ARG A 290 6.58 2.77 -8.13
C ARG A 290 7.21 1.58 -8.85
N GLU A 291 6.66 1.20 -10.00
CA GLU A 291 7.21 0.12 -10.82
C GLU A 291 8.63 0.44 -11.32
N ARG A 292 8.85 1.66 -11.83
CA ARG A 292 10.20 2.10 -12.24
C ARG A 292 11.18 2.11 -11.07
N ALA A 293 10.76 2.57 -9.89
CA ALA A 293 11.59 2.57 -8.69
C ALA A 293 11.93 1.14 -8.24
N PHE A 294 10.97 0.22 -8.32
CA PHE A 294 11.18 -1.19 -8.04
C PHE A 294 12.18 -1.81 -9.01
N GLN A 295 12.00 -1.63 -10.32
CA GLN A 295 12.93 -2.15 -11.33
C GLN A 295 14.34 -1.58 -11.18
N ALA A 296 14.47 -0.30 -10.85
CA ALA A 296 15.78 0.33 -10.60
C ALA A 296 16.49 -0.31 -9.39
N LYS A 297 15.76 -0.54 -8.28
CA LYS A 297 16.29 -1.24 -7.10
C LYS A 297 16.69 -2.67 -7.42
N TRP A 298 15.87 -3.39 -8.18
CA TRP A 298 16.14 -4.76 -8.58
C TRP A 298 17.41 -4.87 -9.45
N LYS A 299 17.52 -4.03 -10.49
CA LYS A 299 18.73 -3.96 -11.34
C LYS A 299 19.98 -3.60 -10.54
N SER A 300 19.86 -2.68 -9.57
CA SER A 300 20.96 -2.31 -8.67
C SER A 300 21.42 -3.50 -7.80
N LYS A 301 20.47 -4.26 -7.23
CA LYS A 301 20.75 -5.46 -6.44
C LYS A 301 21.42 -6.54 -7.29
N GLN A 302 20.96 -6.75 -8.52
CA GLN A 302 21.56 -7.71 -9.46
C GLN A 302 22.99 -7.31 -9.82
N LYS A 303 23.24 -6.02 -10.11
CA LYS A 303 24.58 -5.49 -10.36
C LYS A 303 25.50 -5.71 -9.16
N ALA A 304 25.04 -5.40 -7.94
CA ALA A 304 25.82 -5.61 -6.72
C ALA A 304 26.18 -7.09 -6.49
N ALA A 305 25.26 -8.02 -6.80
CA ALA A 305 25.52 -9.45 -6.75
C ALA A 305 26.60 -9.88 -7.76
N ASN A 306 26.51 -9.40 -9.00
CA ASN A 306 27.51 -9.66 -10.04
C ASN A 306 28.89 -9.09 -9.67
N ASP A 307 28.93 -7.87 -9.14
CA ASP A 307 30.18 -7.23 -8.67
C ASP A 307 30.83 -8.04 -7.54
N LEU A 308 30.02 -8.61 -6.62
CA LEU A 308 30.51 -9.47 -5.54
C LEU A 308 31.06 -10.80 -6.07
N GLN A 309 30.40 -11.41 -7.05
CA GLN A 309 30.91 -12.61 -7.72
C GLN A 309 32.24 -12.33 -8.42
N LEU A 310 32.36 -11.19 -9.12
CA LEU A 310 33.59 -10.80 -9.80
C LEU A 310 34.73 -10.54 -8.80
N LYS A 311 34.45 -9.91 -7.65
CA LYS A 311 35.43 -9.73 -6.56
C LYS A 311 35.91 -11.07 -6.01
N ASN A 312 35.00 -12.01 -5.74
CA ASN A 312 35.36 -13.34 -5.26
C ASN A 312 36.21 -14.11 -6.27
N ALA A 313 35.89 -13.99 -7.57
CA ALA A 313 36.69 -14.60 -8.63
C ALA A 313 38.11 -14.01 -8.71
N ARG A 314 38.27 -12.69 -8.53
CA ARG A 314 39.59 -12.04 -8.45
C ARG A 314 40.40 -12.53 -7.25
N LEU A 315 39.80 -12.57 -6.07
CA LEU A 315 40.46 -13.08 -4.86
C LEU A 315 40.89 -14.54 -5.01
N ALA A 316 40.08 -15.38 -5.65
CA ALA A 316 40.43 -16.77 -5.93
C ALA A 316 41.62 -16.88 -6.90
N LYS A 317 41.67 -16.01 -7.93
CA LYS A 317 42.79 -15.95 -8.88
C LYS A 317 44.09 -15.50 -8.19
N ASP A 318 44.03 -14.42 -7.41
CA ASP A 318 45.20 -13.89 -6.70
C ASP A 318 45.78 -14.93 -5.74
N LYS A 319 44.91 -15.70 -5.07
CA LYS A 319 45.33 -16.83 -4.21
C LYS A 319 46.05 -17.91 -5.02
N LEU A 320 45.51 -18.32 -6.17
CA LEU A 320 46.14 -19.32 -7.04
C LEU A 320 47.51 -18.85 -7.56
N ASP A 321 47.63 -17.58 -7.93
CA ASP A 321 48.90 -17.01 -8.40
C ASP A 321 49.93 -16.90 -7.28
N SER A 322 49.50 -16.57 -6.04
CA SER A 322 50.36 -16.61 -4.85
C SER A 322 50.86 -18.04 -4.54
N ASP A 323 49.97 -19.04 -4.59
CA ASP A 323 50.33 -20.44 -4.39
C ASP A 323 51.31 -20.94 -5.47
N ARG A 324 51.10 -20.53 -6.74
CA ARG A 324 52.03 -20.83 -7.84
C ARG A 324 53.40 -20.18 -7.63
N LYS A 325 53.44 -18.94 -7.13
CA LYS A 325 54.70 -18.25 -6.81
C LYS A 325 55.47 -18.97 -5.71
N HIS A 326 54.81 -19.30 -4.60
CA HIS A 326 55.42 -20.09 -3.52
C HIS A 326 55.92 -21.45 -3.99
N ARG A 327 55.17 -22.14 -4.86
CA ARG A 327 55.59 -23.42 -5.44
C ARG A 327 56.81 -23.29 -6.36
N ARG A 328 56.96 -22.17 -7.09
CA ARG A 328 58.16 -21.91 -7.91
C ARG A 328 59.38 -21.65 -7.02
N GLU A 329 59.22 -20.85 -5.97
CA GLU A 329 60.28 -20.53 -5.02
C GLU A 329 60.77 -21.77 -4.25
N SER A 330 59.87 -22.68 -3.87
CA SER A 330 60.26 -23.93 -3.18
C SER A 330 61.04 -24.89 -4.08
N ILE A 331 60.79 -24.88 -5.39
CA ILE A 331 61.54 -25.70 -6.36
C ILE A 331 62.93 -25.09 -6.64
N SER A 332 63.08 -23.76 -6.71
CA SER A 332 64.37 -23.12 -6.97
C SER A 332 65.28 -22.98 -5.75
N GLY A 333 64.72 -22.97 -4.53
CA GLY A 333 65.46 -22.86 -3.28
C GLY A 333 66.00 -24.17 -2.72
N GLY A 334 65.65 -25.30 -3.35
CA GLY A 334 66.27 -26.59 -3.09
C GLY A 334 67.73 -26.53 -3.51
N LYS A 335 68.62 -26.14 -2.59
CA LYS A 335 70.05 -26.48 -2.67
C LYS A 335 70.10 -27.94 -3.10
N SER A 336 70.63 -28.17 -4.29
CA SER A 336 70.95 -29.50 -4.79
C SER A 336 71.54 -30.27 -3.61
N PRO A 337 70.97 -31.42 -3.20
CA PRO A 337 71.68 -32.29 -2.29
C PRO A 337 72.97 -32.65 -3.01
N THR A 338 74.05 -31.96 -2.63
CA THR A 338 75.42 -32.28 -3.03
C THR A 338 75.61 -33.74 -2.67
N GLY A 339 75.83 -34.54 -3.71
CA GLY A 339 75.60 -35.97 -3.69
C GLY A 339 76.31 -36.67 -2.54
N GLU A 340 75.55 -37.44 -1.78
CA GLU A 340 76.06 -38.58 -1.05
C GLU A 340 75.14 -39.77 -1.32
N GLY A 341 75.69 -40.75 -2.04
CA GLY A 341 75.30 -42.16 -1.98
C GLY A 341 73.95 -42.55 -2.57
N TRP A 342 73.89 -42.71 -3.90
CA TRP A 342 72.98 -43.72 -4.47
C TRP A 342 73.54 -45.10 -4.13
N VAL A 343 72.90 -45.80 -3.20
CA VAL A 343 73.08 -47.22 -2.99
C VAL A 343 72.02 -47.90 -3.86
N ASP A 344 72.45 -48.60 -4.91
CA ASP A 344 71.60 -49.42 -5.74
C ASP A 344 70.99 -50.54 -4.88
N VAL A 345 69.72 -50.40 -4.52
CA VAL A 345 68.91 -51.51 -3.99
C VAL A 345 68.17 -52.11 -5.19
N GLU A 346 68.90 -52.93 -5.94
CA GLU A 346 68.31 -53.93 -6.84
C GLU A 346 67.40 -54.85 -6.01
N GLY A 347 66.09 -54.77 -6.27
CA GLY A 347 65.11 -55.56 -5.54
C GLY A 347 63.76 -55.60 -6.25
N ASN A 348 63.77 -55.80 -7.56
CA ASN A 348 62.53 -56.07 -8.31
C ASN A 348 62.56 -57.52 -8.82
N PRO A 349 61.83 -58.46 -8.18
CA PRO A 349 61.69 -59.81 -8.70
C PRO A 349 60.72 -59.82 -9.90
N SER A 350 61.21 -60.32 -11.02
CA SER A 350 60.44 -60.57 -12.25
C SER A 350 59.15 -61.37 -12.01
N PRO A 351 58.07 -61.13 -12.78
CA PRO A 351 56.91 -62.00 -12.79
C PRO A 351 57.24 -63.32 -13.51
N ARG A 352 57.01 -64.46 -12.86
CA ARG A 352 57.02 -65.78 -13.50
C ARG A 352 55.72 -65.96 -14.30
N VAL A 353 55.88 -66.47 -15.52
CA VAL A 353 54.85 -66.96 -16.45
C VAL A 353 54.13 -68.16 -15.85
#